data_AF-A0AAJ1WG44-F1
#
_entry.id   AF-A0AAJ1WG44-F1
#
_cell.length_a   1.000
_cell.length_b   1.000
_cell.length_c   1.000
_cell.angle_alpha   90.00
_cell.angle_beta   90.00
_cell.angle_gamma   90.00
#
_symmetry.space_group_name_H-M   'P 1'
#
loop_
_entity.id
_entity.type
_entity.pdbx_description
1 polymer ?
#
loop_
_entity_poly.entity_id
_entity_poly.type
_entity_poly.pdbx_seq_one_letter_code
_entity_poly.pdbx_strand_id
1 'polypeptide(L)'
;MKLYFQNEFLGDIRNINVDGMWINAEITPSKNIDKFNDFFLAIVDEENDFEETNYNEEWLDDSNWYIIDDENRRMGIYIPAVYPDREINWRWR
;
A
#
# COMPACT_ATOMS: atom_id res chain seq x y z
N MET A 1 -9.86 -1.74 -8.61
CA MET A 1 -9.70 -1.46 -7.16
C MET A 1 -8.94 -0.16 -6.93
N LYS A 2 -9.03 0.45 -5.74
CA LYS A 2 -8.40 1.74 -5.42
C LYS A 2 -7.74 1.73 -4.05
N LEU A 3 -6.49 2.18 -3.95
CA LEU A 3 -5.75 2.28 -2.70
C LEU A 3 -6.05 3.58 -1.96
N TYR A 4 -6.22 3.49 -0.64
CA TYR A 4 -6.41 4.63 0.24
C TYR A 4 -5.60 4.53 1.54
N PHE A 5 -5.16 5.68 2.01
CA PHE A 5 -4.72 5.92 3.38
C PHE A 5 -5.67 6.94 4.03
N GLN A 6 -6.33 6.57 5.13
CA GLN A 6 -7.38 7.38 5.78
C GLN A 6 -8.46 7.90 4.80
N ASN A 7 -8.39 9.15 4.36
CA ASN A 7 -9.34 9.72 3.37
C ASN A 7 -8.65 10.09 2.05
N GLU A 8 -7.40 9.70 1.87
CA GLU A 8 -6.57 10.06 0.73
C GLU A 8 -6.51 8.93 -0.28
N PHE A 9 -6.96 9.22 -1.50
CA PHE A 9 -6.81 8.33 -2.65
C PHE A 9 -5.35 8.31 -3.11
N LEU A 10 -4.73 7.13 -3.17
CA LEU A 10 -3.32 6.96 -3.51
C LEU A 10 -3.09 6.38 -4.92
N GLY A 11 -4.08 5.71 -5.51
CA GLY A 11 -3.96 5.22 -6.88
C GLY A 11 -4.97 4.14 -7.25
N ASP A 12 -5.09 3.90 -8.55
CA ASP A 12 -5.90 2.82 -9.11
C ASP A 12 -5.08 1.53 -9.21
N ILE A 13 -5.62 0.41 -8.76
CA ILE A 13 -4.99 -0.92 -8.79
C ILE A 13 -5.63 -1.78 -9.89
N ARG A 14 -4.79 -2.47 -10.69
CA ARG A 14 -5.17 -3.34 -11.80
C ARG A 14 -4.25 -4.57 -11.87
N ASN A 15 -4.55 -5.51 -12.77
CA ASN A 15 -3.74 -6.71 -13.03
C ASN A 15 -3.51 -7.57 -11.78
N ILE A 16 -4.58 -7.82 -11.03
CA ILE A 16 -4.54 -8.52 -9.75
C ILE A 16 -4.20 -10.01 -9.95
N ASN A 17 -3.21 -10.47 -9.19
CA ASN A 17 -2.85 -11.87 -9.02
C ASN A 17 -2.85 -12.24 -7.52
N VAL A 18 -3.24 -13.47 -7.20
CA VAL A 18 -3.32 -13.96 -5.81
C VAL A 18 -2.30 -15.07 -5.64
N ASP A 19 -1.37 -14.89 -4.69
CA ASP A 19 -0.37 -15.89 -4.33
C ASP A 19 -0.42 -16.17 -2.82
N GLY A 20 -1.11 -17.25 -2.46
CA GLY A 20 -1.36 -17.61 -1.07
C GLY A 20 -2.11 -16.51 -0.33
N MET A 21 -1.46 -15.89 0.65
CA MET A 21 -2.02 -14.78 1.44
C MET A 21 -1.76 -13.41 0.82
N TRP A 22 -0.87 -13.33 -0.17
CA TRP A 22 -0.47 -12.10 -0.82
C TRP A 22 -1.32 -11.83 -2.06
N ILE A 23 -1.65 -10.56 -2.25
CA ILE A 23 -2.20 -10.05 -3.49
C ILE A 23 -1.12 -9.20 -4.14
N ASN A 24 -0.80 -9.49 -5.39
CA ASN A 24 0.16 -8.75 -6.21
C ASN A 24 -0.60 -8.05 -7.34
N ALA A 25 -0.23 -6.82 -7.67
CA ALA A 25 -0.90 -6.04 -8.70
C ALA A 25 -0.01 -4.91 -9.22
N GLU A 26 -0.54 -4.14 -10.16
CA GLU A 26 0.06 -2.88 -10.61
C GLU A 26 -0.76 -1.69 -10.10
N ILE A 27 -0.09 -0.62 -9.68
CA ILE A 27 -0.72 0.64 -9.28
C ILE A 27 -0.46 1.77 -10.31
N THR A 28 -1.51 2.49 -10.67
CA THR A 28 -1.39 3.82 -11.30
C THR A 28 -1.48 4.87 -10.21
N PRO A 29 -0.36 5.47 -9.78
CA PRO A 29 -0.33 6.35 -8.60
C PRO A 29 -1.06 7.67 -8.83
N SER A 30 -1.65 8.19 -7.76
CA SER A 30 -2.11 9.57 -7.65
C SER A 30 -0.98 10.44 -7.08
N LYS A 31 -1.09 11.77 -7.18
CA LYS A 31 -0.11 12.71 -6.59
C LYS A 31 0.00 12.57 -5.06
N ASN A 32 -1.04 12.08 -4.38
CA ASN A 32 -1.01 11.96 -2.92
C ASN A 32 -0.08 10.84 -2.45
N ILE A 33 0.29 9.91 -3.32
CA ILE A 33 1.22 8.83 -2.96
C ILE A 33 2.64 9.37 -2.71
N ASP A 34 3.01 10.49 -3.34
CA ASP A 34 4.39 10.98 -3.37
C ASP A 34 4.98 11.21 -1.98
N LYS A 35 4.14 11.59 -1.01
CA LYS A 35 4.58 11.83 0.37
C LYS A 35 4.97 10.56 1.13
N PHE A 36 4.60 9.38 0.62
CA PHE A 36 4.92 8.08 1.19
C PHE A 36 6.09 7.40 0.47
N ASN A 37 6.70 8.03 -0.54
CA ASN A 37 7.74 7.38 -1.35
C ASN A 37 8.90 6.86 -0.50
N ASP A 38 9.43 7.68 0.42
CA ASP A 38 10.53 7.26 1.30
C ASP A 38 10.09 6.13 2.25
N PHE A 39 8.85 6.18 2.74
CA PHE A 39 8.27 5.13 3.57
C PHE A 39 8.14 3.81 2.81
N PHE A 40 7.57 3.83 1.59
CA PHE A 40 7.44 2.63 0.78
C PHE A 40 8.79 2.07 0.35
N LEU A 41 9.76 2.92 0.01
CA LEU A 41 11.12 2.50 -0.27
C LEU A 41 11.72 1.74 0.90
N ALA A 42 11.54 2.23 2.13
CA ALA A 42 12.04 1.53 3.33
C ALA A 42 11.28 0.24 3.66
N ILE A 43 9.99 0.14 3.33
CA ILE A 43 9.21 -1.09 3.50
C ILE A 43 9.70 -2.20 2.56
N VAL A 44 10.14 -1.86 1.34
CA VAL A 44 10.60 -2.83 0.33
C VAL A 44 12.12 -3.00 0.29
N ASP A 45 12.85 -2.28 1.13
CA ASP A 45 14.31 -2.39 1.22
C ASP A 45 14.69 -3.66 2.01
N GLU A 46 15.26 -4.64 1.31
CA GLU A 46 15.75 -5.88 1.93
C GLU A 46 17.19 -5.77 2.45
N GLU A 47 17.92 -4.71 2.08
CA GLU A 47 19.33 -4.54 2.44
C GLU A 47 19.52 -3.79 3.76
N ASN A 48 18.50 -3.04 4.21
CA ASN A 48 18.54 -2.27 5.45
C ASN A 48 17.37 -2.63 6.37
N ASP A 49 17.60 -2.55 7.68
CA ASP A 49 16.54 -2.78 8.67
C ASP A 49 15.51 -1.64 8.62
N PHE A 50 14.23 -2.01 8.69
CA PHE A 50 13.14 -1.05 8.80
C PHE A 50 13.04 -0.48 10.22
N GLU A 51 13.48 0.75 10.41
CA GLU A 51 13.39 1.46 11.69
C GLU A 51 12.06 2.23 11.81
N GLU A 52 11.06 1.60 12.45
CA GLU A 52 9.72 2.18 12.67
C GLU A 52 9.75 3.59 13.28
N THR A 53 10.68 3.87 14.20
CA THR A 53 10.79 5.19 14.88
C THR A 53 11.08 6.35 13.94
N ASN A 54 11.48 6.09 12.69
CA ASN A 54 11.77 7.11 11.69
C ASN A 54 10.52 7.59 10.94
N TYR A 55 9.36 6.94 11.14
CA TYR A 55 8.12 7.21 10.40
C TYR A 55 6.97 7.63 11.30
N ASN A 56 5.95 8.25 10.70
CA ASN A 56 4.74 8.68 11.39
C ASN A 56 3.97 7.46 11.90
N GLU A 57 3.60 7.44 13.18
CA GLU A 57 2.80 6.37 13.82
C GLU A 57 1.49 6.09 13.06
N GLU A 58 0.86 7.10 12.46
CA GLU A 58 -0.35 6.89 11.65
C GLU A 58 -0.08 6.07 10.38
N TRP A 59 1.12 6.16 9.81
CA TRP A 59 1.50 5.38 8.62
C TRP A 59 1.76 3.92 8.96
N LEU A 60 2.19 3.67 10.20
CA LEU A 60 2.46 2.33 10.74
C LEU A 60 1.19 1.61 11.23
N ASP A 61 0.09 2.32 11.44
CA ASP A 61 -1.18 1.72 11.82
C ASP A 61 -1.93 1.16 10.61
N ASP A 62 -1.94 -0.17 10.48
CA ASP A 62 -2.69 -0.93 9.46
C ASP A 62 -4.17 -0.49 9.35
N SER A 63 -4.79 -0.01 10.43
CA SER A 63 -6.19 0.42 10.43
C SER A 63 -6.46 1.62 9.52
N ASN A 64 -5.42 2.38 9.18
CA ASN A 64 -5.48 3.52 8.27
C ASN A 64 -5.43 3.12 6.79
N TRP A 65 -5.06 1.87 6.48
CA TRP A 65 -4.89 1.39 5.10
C TRP A 65 -6.09 0.56 4.65
N TYR A 66 -6.59 0.84 3.44
CA TYR A 66 -7.68 0.07 2.86
C TYR A 66 -7.72 0.18 1.35
N ILE A 67 -8.46 -0.75 0.76
CA ILE A 67 -8.82 -0.75 -0.65
C ILE A 67 -10.32 -0.56 -0.78
N ILE A 68 -10.73 0.25 -1.75
CA ILE A 68 -12.10 0.22 -2.26
C ILE A 68 -12.12 -0.74 -3.46
N ASP A 69 -12.91 -1.80 -3.35
CA ASP A 69 -13.06 -2.77 -4.43
C ASP A 69 -14.01 -2.27 -5.54
N ASP A 70 -14.19 -3.09 -6.57
CA ASP A 70 -15.00 -2.71 -7.73
C ASP A 70 -16.51 -2.67 -7.42
N GLU A 71 -16.94 -3.21 -6.29
CA GLU A 71 -18.30 -3.09 -5.74
C GLU A 71 -18.46 -1.89 -4.79
N ASN A 72 -17.44 -1.01 -4.69
CA ASN A 72 -17.35 0.10 -3.73
C ASN A 72 -17.36 -0.34 -2.25
N ARG A 73 -16.93 -1.55 -1.95
CA ARG A 73 -16.77 -2.02 -0.56
C ARG A 73 -15.39 -1.62 -0.04
N ARG A 74 -15.35 -1.16 1.20
CA ARG A 74 -14.10 -0.82 1.91
C ARG A 74 -13.54 -2.08 2.55
N MET A 75 -12.36 -2.49 2.10
CA MET A 75 -11.64 -3.69 2.56
C MET A 75 -10.34 -3.27 3.25
N GLY A 76 -10.19 -3.59 4.53
CA GLY A 76 -8.96 -3.30 5.29
C GLY A 76 -7.79 -4.15 4.81
N ILE A 77 -6.60 -3.55 4.78
CA ILE A 77 -5.36 -4.24 4.41
C ILE A 77 -4.29 -3.94 5.45
N TYR A 78 -3.28 -4.81 5.51
CA TYR A 78 -2.02 -4.45 6.14
C TYR A 78 -1.28 -3.39 5.30
N ILE A 79 -0.26 -2.74 5.87
CA ILE A 79 0.60 -1.78 5.14
C ILE A 79 1.00 -2.36 3.77
N PRO A 80 0.70 -1.67 2.66
CA PRO A 80 1.05 -2.17 1.34
C PRO A 80 2.55 -1.96 1.08
N ALA A 81 3.17 -2.94 0.43
CA ALA A 81 4.48 -2.80 -0.18
C ALA A 81 4.30 -2.23 -1.58
N VAL A 82 4.74 -0.99 -1.82
CA VAL A 82 4.65 -0.32 -3.12
C VAL A 82 6.06 -0.14 -3.67
N TYR A 83 6.32 -0.72 -4.84
CA TYR A 83 7.63 -0.74 -5.47
C TYR A 83 7.80 0.44 -6.44
N PRO A 84 9.05 0.90 -6.70
CA PRO A 84 9.32 2.00 -7.63
C PRO A 84 8.88 1.75 -9.07
N ASP A 85 8.81 0.48 -9.48
CA ASP A 85 8.34 0.04 -10.79
C ASP A 85 6.81 -0.07 -10.90
N ARG A 86 6.09 0.34 -9.85
CA ARG A 86 4.64 0.36 -9.72
C ARG A 86 4.00 -0.99 -9.45
N GLU A 87 4.79 -2.00 -9.08
CA GLU A 87 4.23 -3.18 -8.44
C GLU A 87 3.71 -2.80 -7.04
N ILE A 88 2.63 -3.47 -6.62
CA ILE A 88 2.09 -3.33 -5.28
C ILE A 88 1.68 -4.69 -4.74
N ASN A 89 2.11 -4.98 -3.52
CA ASN A 89 1.77 -6.20 -2.80
C ASN A 89 1.09 -5.87 -1.48
N TRP A 90 0.04 -6.59 -1.13
CA TRP A 90 -0.64 -6.44 0.16
C TRP A 90 -1.27 -7.74 0.65
N ARG A 91 -1.73 -7.72 1.90
CA ARG A 91 -2.52 -8.78 2.50
C ARG A 91 -3.82 -8.21 3.04
N TRP A 92 -4.90 -8.97 2.95
CA TRP A 92 -6.16 -8.65 3.61
C TRP A 92 -6.03 -8.82 5.13
N ARG A 93 -6.73 -7.98 5.88
CA ARG A 93 -6.83 -8.06 7.36
C ARG A 93 -8.12 -8.74 7.80
#